data_AF-A0A6J6M9B9-F1
#
_entry.id   AF-A0A6J6M9B9-F1
#
_cell.length_a   1.000
_cell.length_b   1.000
_cell.length_c   1.000
_cell.angle_alpha   90.00
_cell.angle_beta   90.00
_cell.angle_gamma   90.00
#
_symmetry.space_group_name_H-M   'P 1'
#
loop_
_entity.id
_entity.type
_entity.pdbx_description
1 polymer ?
#
loop_
_entity_poly.entity_id
_entity_poly.type
_entity_poly.pdbx_seq_one_letter_code
_entity_poly.pdbx_strand_id
1 'polypeptide(L)'
;MLGAGGSAISGIATASLLGFRNGLYGVIMAPRLKVKGFKRVIAAQLTIDESTGVALGAEKRSDDAMRHGFWLTGIGVFVFWNLFTLAGALGAQAMGDTRAWGLDAAVPAAFLGLVWPRLENNRDRGLAVASIIFAIAMTPILPAGLPIIATAFIAIAVGLRR
;
A
#
# COMPACT_ATOMS: atom_id res chain seq x y z
N MET A 1 -3.03 -0.59 -13.13
CA MET A 1 -4.35 -0.38 -13.76
C MET A 1 -4.29 -0.31 -15.28
N LEU A 2 -3.36 0.47 -15.87
CA LEU A 2 -3.22 0.53 -17.34
C LEU A 2 -2.72 -0.80 -17.99
N GLY A 3 -1.91 -1.60 -17.30
CA GLY A 3 -1.45 -2.91 -17.80
C GLY A 3 -2.42 -4.09 -17.61
N ALA A 4 -3.59 -3.87 -16.99
CA ALA A 4 -4.54 -4.93 -16.62
C ALA A 4 -5.94 -4.74 -17.25
N GLY A 5 -6.06 -3.91 -18.30
CA GLY A 5 -7.34 -3.60 -18.94
C GLY A 5 -8.23 -2.59 -18.18
N GLY A 6 -7.70 -1.92 -17.16
CA GLY A 6 -8.39 -0.83 -16.46
C GLY A 6 -8.33 0.47 -17.27
N SER A 7 -9.47 1.08 -17.55
CA SER A 7 -9.52 2.35 -18.29
C SER A 7 -8.76 3.46 -17.55
N ALA A 8 -8.24 4.44 -18.28
CA ALA A 8 -7.55 5.60 -17.69
C ALA A 8 -8.38 6.26 -16.57
N ILE A 9 -9.71 6.18 -16.67
CA ILE A 9 -10.66 6.70 -15.67
C ILE A 9 -10.57 5.94 -14.34
N SER A 10 -10.40 4.61 -14.34
CA SER A 10 -10.24 3.86 -13.08
C SER A 10 -8.90 4.13 -12.39
N GLY A 11 -7.85 4.35 -13.20
CA GLY A 11 -6.55 4.81 -12.74
C GLY A 11 -6.63 6.20 -12.09
N ILE A 12 -7.29 7.15 -12.74
CA ILE A 12 -7.52 8.50 -12.21
C ILE A 12 -8.34 8.41 -10.91
N ALA A 13 -9.45 7.69 -10.90
CA ALA A 13 -10.31 7.57 -9.73
C ALA A 13 -9.56 6.99 -8.50
N THR A 14 -8.75 5.96 -8.72
CA THR A 14 -7.94 5.35 -7.65
C THR A 14 -6.85 6.29 -7.16
N ALA A 15 -6.15 6.97 -8.07
CA ALA A 15 -5.16 7.99 -7.73
C ALA A 15 -5.80 9.19 -6.99
N SER A 16 -7.00 9.61 -7.37
CA SER A 16 -7.76 10.67 -6.72
C SER A 16 -8.21 10.28 -5.30
N LEU A 17 -8.67 9.04 -5.10
CA LEU A 17 -9.03 8.52 -3.77
C LEU A 17 -7.81 8.47 -2.82
N LEU A 18 -6.66 8.00 -3.33
CA LEU A 18 -5.39 8.04 -2.61
C LEU A 18 -4.96 9.48 -2.30
N GLY A 19 -5.06 10.37 -3.29
CA GLY A 19 -4.76 11.80 -3.14
C GLY A 19 -5.65 12.49 -2.10
N PHE A 20 -6.93 12.13 -2.03
CA PHE A 20 -7.86 12.66 -1.03
C PHE A 20 -7.45 12.24 0.39
N ARG A 21 -7.08 10.97 0.60
CA ARG A 21 -6.58 10.48 1.89
C ARG A 21 -5.32 11.23 2.34
N ASN A 22 -4.34 11.41 1.44
CA ASN A 22 -3.12 12.17 1.75
C ASN A 22 -3.40 13.66 1.97
N GLY A 23 -4.36 14.24 1.24
CA GLY A 23 -4.83 15.61 1.46
C GLY A 23 -5.41 15.82 2.85
N LEU A 24 -6.22 14.88 3.35
CA LEU A 24 -6.76 14.92 4.72
C LEU A 24 -5.64 14.89 5.77
N TYR A 25 -4.63 14.02 5.60
CA TYR A 25 -3.46 14.01 6.49
C TYR A 25 -2.73 15.36 6.47
N GLY A 26 -2.58 15.98 5.29
CA GLY A 26 -1.95 17.29 5.13
C GLY A 26 -2.69 18.41 5.86
N VAL A 27 -4.03 18.38 5.85
CA VAL A 27 -4.87 19.36 6.59
C VAL A 27 -4.72 19.19 8.10
N ILE A 28 -4.65 17.95 8.60
CA ILE A 28 -4.47 17.65 10.03
C ILE A 28 -3.06 18.03 10.52
N MET A 29 -2.04 17.77 9.70
CA MET A 29 -0.64 18.01 10.06
C MET A 29 -0.19 19.47 9.86
N ALA A 30 -0.84 20.24 8.98
CA ALA A 30 -0.51 21.64 8.71
C ALA A 30 -0.45 22.54 9.97
N PRO A 31 -1.43 22.55 10.90
CA PRO A 31 -1.35 23.33 12.12
C PRO A 31 -0.32 22.78 13.14
N ARG A 32 -0.04 21.48 13.14
CA ARG A 32 0.89 20.83 14.09
C ARG A 32 2.37 21.02 13.71
N LEU A 33 2.69 20.99 12.42
CA LEU A 33 4.04 21.23 11.91
C LEU A 33 4.46 22.70 11.98
N LYS A 34 3.51 23.66 12.08
CA LYS A 34 3.73 25.13 12.05
C LYS A 34 4.67 25.58 10.91
N VAL A 35 4.66 24.89 9.77
CA VAL A 35 5.51 25.19 8.60
C VAL A 35 4.90 26.31 7.76
N LYS A 36 5.71 27.31 7.39
CA LYS A 36 5.31 28.47 6.59
C LYS A 36 6.01 28.49 5.22
N GLY A 37 5.38 29.13 4.22
CA GLY A 37 5.96 29.36 2.90
C GLY A 37 6.21 28.08 2.09
N PHE A 38 7.31 28.05 1.32
CA PHE A 38 7.67 26.91 0.44
C PHE A 38 7.84 25.58 1.20
N LYS A 39 8.23 25.64 2.47
CA LYS A 39 8.33 24.46 3.34
C LYS A 39 6.97 23.77 3.56
N ARG A 40 5.85 24.49 3.40
CA ARG A 40 4.50 23.92 3.46
C ARG A 40 4.18 23.04 2.25
N VAL A 41 4.67 23.42 1.06
CA VAL A 41 4.48 22.63 -0.16
C VAL A 41 5.30 21.34 -0.10
N ILE A 42 6.55 21.44 0.35
CA ILE A 42 7.41 20.26 0.56
C ILE A 42 6.84 19.35 1.64
N ALA A 43 6.37 19.90 2.76
CA ALA A 43 5.74 19.12 3.81
C ALA A 43 4.46 18.42 3.31
N ALA A 44 3.65 19.08 2.48
CA ALA A 44 2.49 18.46 1.86
C ALA A 44 2.87 17.26 0.97
N GLN A 45 3.93 17.39 0.17
CA GLN A 45 4.42 16.29 -0.67
C GLN A 45 4.97 15.10 0.14
N LEU A 46 5.58 15.38 1.30
CA LEU A 46 6.11 14.37 2.21
C LEU A 46 5.09 13.84 3.22
N THR A 47 3.82 14.27 3.11
CA THR A 47 2.74 13.78 3.97
C THR A 47 2.22 12.45 3.41
N ILE A 48 2.74 11.37 3.98
CA ILE A 48 2.33 9.99 3.74
C ILE A 48 1.92 9.36 5.06
N ASP A 49 1.26 8.21 5.04
CA ASP A 49 0.79 7.55 6.27
C ASP A 49 1.95 7.12 7.18
N GLU A 50 3.12 6.78 6.64
CA GLU A 50 4.32 6.48 7.42
C GLU A 50 4.87 7.72 8.14
N SER A 51 5.02 8.85 7.44
CA SER A 51 5.53 10.09 8.05
C SER A 51 4.54 10.67 9.06
N THR A 52 3.23 10.52 8.81
CA THR A 52 2.17 10.91 9.74
C THR A 52 2.12 9.98 10.96
N GLY A 53 2.24 8.67 10.76
CA GLY A 53 2.23 7.67 11.84
C GLY A 53 3.43 7.82 12.78
N VAL A 54 4.64 8.02 12.24
CA VAL A 54 5.84 8.26 13.05
C VAL A 54 5.76 9.60 13.78
N ALA A 55 5.22 10.65 13.14
CA ALA A 55 5.04 11.94 13.78
C ALA A 55 4.08 11.87 14.97
N LEU A 56 2.90 11.25 14.80
CA LEU A 56 1.92 11.08 15.88
C LEU A 56 2.44 10.16 16.99
N GLY A 57 3.24 9.14 16.66
CA GLY A 57 3.91 8.29 17.65
C GLY A 57 4.97 9.05 18.48
N ALA A 58 5.65 10.03 17.88
CA ALA A 58 6.67 10.85 18.52
C ALA A 58 6.10 12.10 19.25
N GLU A 59 4.86 12.50 18.97
CA GLU A 59 4.13 13.59 19.65
C GLU A 59 4.09 13.40 21.18
N LYS A 60 4.01 12.15 21.66
CA LYS A 60 4.02 11.83 23.09
C LYS A 60 5.33 12.18 23.82
N ARG A 61 6.44 12.40 23.08
CA ARG A 61 7.76 12.70 23.66
C ARG A 61 8.07 14.20 23.66
N SER A 62 7.83 14.88 22.55
CA SER A 62 8.02 16.33 22.39
C SER A 62 7.56 16.79 21.00
N ASP A 63 7.11 18.05 20.89
CA ASP A 63 6.77 18.71 19.61
C ASP A 63 7.93 18.68 18.61
N ASP A 64 9.17 18.76 19.09
CA ASP A 64 10.35 18.76 18.22
C ASP A 64 10.71 17.35 17.72
N ALA A 65 10.44 16.32 18.54
CA ALA A 65 10.59 14.92 18.15
C ALA A 65 9.55 14.52 17.09
N MET A 66 8.33 15.03 17.19
CA MET A 66 7.28 14.87 16.17
C MET A 66 7.73 15.41 14.80
N ARG A 67 8.33 16.61 14.77
CA ARG A 67 8.80 17.23 13.53
C ARG A 67 9.97 16.47 12.91
N HIS A 68 10.95 16.09 13.73
CA HIS A 68 12.07 15.28 13.24
C HIS A 68 11.59 13.93 12.69
N GLY A 69 10.67 13.26 13.39
CA GLY A 69 10.06 12.01 12.94
C GLY A 69 9.34 12.14 11.59
N PHE A 70 8.59 13.22 11.40
CA PHE A 70 7.93 13.53 10.12
C PHE A 70 8.94 13.69 8.97
N TRP A 71 9.96 14.54 9.15
CA TRP A 71 10.92 14.86 8.09
C TRP A 71 11.85 13.69 7.78
N LEU A 72 12.37 12.99 8.79
CA LEU A 72 13.26 11.84 8.58
C LEU A 72 12.54 10.70 7.85
N THR A 73 11.31 10.39 8.26
CA THR A 73 10.53 9.31 7.64
C THR A 73 10.13 9.70 6.22
N GLY A 74 9.61 10.92 6.02
CA GLY A 74 9.20 11.39 4.70
C GLY A 74 10.36 11.43 3.72
N ILE A 75 11.50 12.05 4.10
CA ILE A 75 12.68 12.14 3.23
C ILE A 75 13.27 10.76 2.98
N GLY A 76 13.38 9.92 4.02
CA GLY A 76 13.89 8.56 3.89
C GLY A 76 13.09 7.75 2.88
N VAL A 77 11.76 7.72 3.03
CA VAL A 77 10.87 7.03 2.07
C VAL A 77 11.02 7.61 0.67
N PHE A 78 11.07 8.94 0.51
CA PHE A 78 11.23 9.55 -0.81
C PHE A 78 12.56 9.17 -1.48
N VAL A 79 13.67 9.21 -0.75
CA VAL A 79 14.99 8.87 -1.29
C VAL A 79 15.06 7.38 -1.65
N PHE A 80 14.66 6.50 -0.74
CA PHE A 80 14.66 5.06 -1.01
C PHE A 80 13.70 4.69 -2.14
N TRP A 81 12.53 5.34 -2.21
CA TRP A 81 11.58 5.14 -3.30
C TRP A 81 12.22 5.44 -4.66
N ASN A 82 12.87 6.59 -4.81
CA ASN A 82 13.52 6.97 -6.06
C ASN A 82 14.73 6.07 -6.37
N LEU A 83 15.54 5.73 -5.37
CA LEU A 83 16.69 4.83 -5.54
C LEU A 83 16.27 3.43 -5.98
N PHE A 84 15.29 2.82 -5.32
CA PHE A 84 14.79 1.49 -5.69
C PHE A 84 14.02 1.50 -7.01
N THR A 85 13.31 2.59 -7.34
CA THR A 85 12.69 2.75 -8.66
C THR A 85 13.74 2.83 -9.76
N LEU A 86 14.81 3.60 -9.55
CA LEU A 86 15.92 3.70 -10.49
C LEU A 86 16.66 2.37 -10.61
N ALA A 87 16.99 1.73 -9.49
CA ALA A 87 17.63 0.41 -9.47
C ALA A 87 16.75 -0.65 -10.14
N GLY A 88 15.43 -0.60 -9.93
CA GLY A 88 14.46 -1.46 -10.59
C GLY A 88 14.36 -1.20 -12.09
N ALA A 89 14.34 0.06 -12.52
CA ALA A 89 14.30 0.43 -13.94
C ALA A 89 15.58 0.04 -14.68
N LEU A 90 16.75 0.31 -14.09
CA LEU A 90 18.05 -0.09 -14.64
C LEU A 90 18.23 -1.62 -14.61
N GLY A 91 17.82 -2.27 -13.51
CA GLY A 91 17.84 -3.72 -13.40
C GLY A 91 16.92 -4.40 -14.41
N ALA A 92 15.74 -3.85 -14.66
CA ALA A 92 14.80 -4.34 -15.67
C ALA A 92 15.28 -4.09 -17.11
N GLN A 93 16.02 -3.01 -17.37
CA GLN A 93 16.65 -2.78 -18.68
C GLN A 93 17.86 -3.69 -18.93
N ALA A 94 18.62 -4.02 -17.87
CA ALA A 94 19.77 -4.91 -17.95
C ALA A 94 19.38 -6.40 -18.03
N MET A 95 18.26 -6.78 -17.41
CA MET A 95 17.72 -8.14 -17.44
C MET A 95 16.57 -8.22 -18.44
N GLY A 96 16.85 -8.69 -19.66
CA GLY A 96 15.88 -8.76 -20.77
C GLY A 96 14.48 -9.23 -20.37
N ASP A 97 14.27 -10.55 -20.18
CA ASP A 97 12.96 -11.06 -19.77
C ASP A 97 12.81 -11.06 -18.24
N THR A 98 12.24 -10.00 -17.70
CA THR A 98 11.94 -9.83 -16.27
C THR A 98 10.99 -10.90 -15.72
N ARG A 99 10.20 -11.59 -16.57
CA ARG A 99 9.32 -12.69 -16.15
C ARG A 99 10.08 -13.96 -15.79
N ALA A 100 11.23 -14.20 -16.40
CA ALA A 100 12.05 -15.38 -16.11
C ALA A 100 12.58 -15.41 -14.67
N TRP A 101 12.61 -14.26 -13.99
CA TRP A 101 13.14 -14.09 -12.64
C TRP A 101 12.06 -14.09 -11.55
N GLY A 102 10.78 -14.31 -11.89
CA GLY A 102 9.68 -14.36 -10.93
C GLY A 102 9.36 -13.01 -10.26
N LEU A 103 9.79 -11.90 -10.87
CA LEU A 103 9.51 -10.54 -10.40
C LEU A 103 8.01 -10.20 -10.41
N ASP A 104 7.23 -10.91 -11.22
CA ASP A 104 5.77 -10.85 -11.24
C ASP A 104 5.11 -11.43 -9.96
N ALA A 105 5.79 -12.34 -9.27
CA ALA A 105 5.35 -12.90 -7.99
C ALA A 105 5.79 -12.07 -6.77
N ALA A 106 6.68 -11.09 -6.92
CA ALA A 106 7.25 -10.32 -5.81
C ALA A 106 6.18 -9.53 -5.02
N VAL A 107 5.25 -8.88 -5.73
CA VAL A 107 4.17 -8.09 -5.09
C VAL A 107 3.20 -9.01 -4.33
N PRO A 108 2.64 -10.08 -4.92
CA PRO A 108 1.84 -11.05 -4.16
C PRO A 108 2.56 -11.65 -2.95
N ALA A 109 3.86 -11.96 -3.08
CA ALA A 109 4.65 -12.53 -1.99
C ALA A 109 4.81 -11.55 -0.81
N ALA A 110 5.04 -10.26 -1.09
CA ALA A 110 5.09 -9.23 -0.06
C ALA A 110 3.76 -9.09 0.70
N PHE A 111 2.63 -9.09 -0.03
CA PHE A 111 1.30 -9.10 0.60
C PHE A 111 1.07 -10.34 1.48
N LEU A 112 1.47 -11.52 1.00
CA LEU A 112 1.38 -12.75 1.79
C LEU A 112 2.19 -12.63 3.08
N GLY A 113 3.40 -12.08 3.01
CA GLY A 113 4.24 -11.81 4.19
C GLY A 113 3.58 -10.88 5.21
N LEU A 114 2.83 -9.87 4.76
CA LEU A 114 2.07 -8.97 5.64
C LEU A 114 0.83 -9.63 6.27
N VAL A 115 0.20 -10.56 5.55
CA VAL A 115 -0.99 -11.29 6.02
C VAL A 115 -0.61 -12.44 6.95
N TRP A 116 0.53 -13.08 6.74
CA TRP A 116 1.00 -14.22 7.52
C TRP A 116 0.95 -14.03 9.05
N PRO A 117 1.51 -12.94 9.64
CA PRO A 117 1.44 -12.72 11.08
C PRO A 117 0.02 -12.45 11.60
N ARG A 118 -0.95 -12.19 10.72
CA ARG A 118 -2.37 -12.01 11.11
C ARG A 118 -3.15 -13.33 11.16
N LEU A 119 -2.58 -14.44 10.71
CA LEU A 119 -3.20 -15.78 10.71
C LEU A 119 -2.89 -16.54 12.01
N GLU A 120 -3.35 -16.00 13.13
CA GLU A 120 -3.07 -16.54 14.46
C GLU A 120 -3.84 -17.84 14.76
N ASN A 121 -5.10 -17.94 14.32
CA ASN A 121 -5.97 -19.08 14.67
C ASN A 121 -6.06 -20.12 13.54
N ASN A 122 -6.27 -21.39 13.92
CA ASN A 122 -6.54 -22.48 12.97
C ASN A 122 -7.78 -22.23 12.10
N ARG A 123 -8.77 -21.50 12.62
CA ARG A 123 -9.96 -21.09 11.85
C ARG A 123 -9.62 -20.07 10.76
N ASP A 124 -8.76 -19.09 11.06
CA ASP A 124 -8.35 -18.05 10.10
C ASP A 124 -7.48 -18.66 9.00
N ARG A 125 -6.63 -19.64 9.35
CA ARG A 125 -5.89 -20.47 8.38
C ARG A 125 -6.81 -21.29 7.50
N GLY A 126 -7.84 -21.93 8.08
CA GLY A 126 -8.86 -22.67 7.33
C GLY A 126 -9.64 -21.79 6.36
N LEU A 127 -10.01 -20.58 6.78
CA LEU A 127 -10.66 -19.59 5.92
C LEU A 127 -9.74 -19.13 4.77
N ALA A 128 -8.46 -18.90 5.05
CA ALA A 128 -7.48 -18.54 4.03
C ALA A 128 -7.34 -19.64 2.98
N VAL A 129 -7.20 -20.91 3.39
CA VAL A 129 -7.12 -22.05 2.47
C VAL A 129 -8.40 -22.20 1.66
N ALA A 130 -9.58 -22.09 2.28
CA ALA A 130 -10.87 -22.14 1.57
C ALA A 130 -10.98 -21.03 0.51
N SER A 131 -10.52 -19.82 0.84
CA SER A 131 -10.50 -18.69 -0.08
C SER A 131 -9.53 -18.92 -1.24
N ILE A 132 -8.35 -19.50 -1.00
CA ILE A 132 -7.38 -19.87 -2.04
C ILE A 132 -7.99 -20.89 -3.00
N ILE A 133 -8.56 -21.98 -2.47
CA ILE A 133 -9.18 -23.03 -3.29
C ILE A 133 -10.32 -22.45 -4.14
N PHE A 134 -11.18 -21.63 -3.53
CA PHE A 134 -12.28 -20.99 -4.22
C PHE A 134 -11.80 -20.04 -5.34
N ALA A 135 -10.79 -19.20 -5.06
CA ALA A 135 -10.23 -18.30 -6.07
C ALA A 135 -9.64 -19.09 -7.25
N ILE A 136 -8.92 -20.18 -7.01
CA ILE A 136 -8.36 -21.05 -8.05
C ILE A 136 -9.49 -21.68 -8.87
N ALA A 137 -10.51 -22.23 -8.21
CA ALA A 137 -11.65 -22.86 -8.88
C ALA A 137 -12.46 -21.88 -9.75
N MET A 138 -12.51 -20.60 -9.35
CA MET A 138 -13.23 -19.55 -10.08
C MET A 138 -12.40 -18.86 -11.16
N THR A 139 -11.08 -19.04 -11.17
CA THR A 139 -10.17 -18.47 -12.17
C THR A 139 -10.53 -18.81 -13.62
N PRO A 140 -10.92 -20.06 -13.99
CA PRO A 140 -11.30 -20.37 -15.37
C PRO A 140 -12.70 -19.84 -15.78
N ILE A 141 -13.53 -19.42 -14.81
CA ILE A 141 -14.94 -19.07 -15.05
C ILE A 141 -15.12 -17.54 -15.13
N LEU A 142 -14.36 -16.79 -14.34
CA LEU A 142 -14.55 -15.36 -14.17
C LEU A 142 -13.40 -14.54 -14.77
N PRO A 143 -13.67 -13.34 -15.31
CA PRO A 143 -12.64 -12.40 -15.76
C PRO A 143 -11.62 -12.07 -14.65
N ALA A 144 -10.40 -11.69 -15.06
CA ALA A 144 -9.31 -11.39 -14.14
C ALA A 144 -9.73 -10.37 -13.05
N GLY A 145 -9.43 -10.71 -11.78
CA GLY A 145 -9.76 -9.89 -10.61
C GLY A 145 -11.10 -10.22 -9.93
N LEU A 146 -12.10 -10.71 -10.66
CA LEU A 146 -13.37 -11.13 -10.07
C LEU A 146 -13.27 -12.35 -9.13
N PRO A 147 -12.45 -13.39 -9.42
CA PRO A 147 -12.28 -14.51 -8.49
C PRO A 147 -11.85 -14.07 -7.09
N ILE A 148 -10.98 -13.05 -7.02
CA ILE A 148 -10.47 -12.52 -5.76
C ILE A 148 -11.58 -11.78 -5.01
N ILE A 149 -12.35 -10.92 -5.68
CA ILE A 149 -13.48 -10.21 -5.07
C ILE A 149 -14.53 -11.21 -4.54
N ALA A 150 -14.77 -12.30 -5.27
CA ALA A 150 -15.74 -13.30 -4.88
C ALA A 150 -15.37 -14.04 -3.57
N THR A 151 -14.08 -14.15 -3.23
CA THR A 151 -13.67 -14.69 -1.92
C THR A 151 -14.14 -13.84 -0.73
N ALA A 152 -14.43 -12.54 -0.93
CA ALA A 152 -14.96 -11.69 0.13
C ALA A 152 -16.32 -12.18 0.65
N PHE A 153 -17.13 -12.83 -0.19
CA PHE A 153 -18.40 -13.43 0.25
C PHE A 153 -18.18 -14.59 1.24
N ILE A 154 -17.11 -15.37 1.07
CA ILE A 154 -16.73 -16.42 2.02
C ILE A 154 -16.33 -15.80 3.35
N ALA A 155 -15.51 -14.74 3.32
CA ALA A 155 -15.10 -14.02 4.51
C ALA A 155 -16.31 -13.41 5.24
N ILE A 156 -17.27 -12.81 4.52
CA ILE A 156 -18.50 -12.25 5.09
C ILE A 156 -19.39 -13.35 5.68
N ALA A 157 -19.61 -14.45 4.96
CA ALA A 157 -20.46 -15.55 5.43
C ALA A 157 -19.91 -16.21 6.71
N VAL A 158 -18.58 -16.32 6.83
CA VAL A 158 -17.92 -16.83 8.03
C VAL A 158 -17.88 -15.77 9.14
N GLY A 159 -17.71 -14.49 8.80
CA GLY A 159 -17.74 -13.38 9.74
C GLY A 159 -19.10 -13.13 10.37
N LEU A 160 -20.20 -13.31 9.62
CA LEU A 160 -21.59 -13.17 10.09
C LEU A 160 -22.06 -14.35 10.96
N ARG A 161 -21.33 -15.47 10.96
CA ARG A 161 -21.57 -16.61 11.86
C ARG A 161 -20.88 -16.46 13.22
N ARG A 162 -20.19 -15.34 13.47
CA ARG A 162 -19.71 -14.90 14.79
C ARG A 162 -20.74 -13.98 15.41
#